data_AF-A0A3A8G768-F1
#
_entry.id   AF-A0A3A8G768-F1
#
_cell.length_a   1.000
_cell.length_b   1.000
_cell.length_c   1.000
_cell.angle_alpha   90.00
_cell.angle_beta   90.00
_cell.angle_gamma   90.00
#
_symmetry.space_group_name_H-M   'P 1'
#
loop_
_entity.id
_entity.type
_entity.pdbx_description
1 polymer ?
#
loop_
_entity_poly.entity_id
_entity_poly.type
_entity_poly.pdbx_seq_one_letter_code
_entity_poly.pdbx_strand_id
1 'polypeptide(L)'
;MPDAQELESYIRRKFAENVGLTEGELFSEDLTLAALITRSERMTNSVDLMEAFARTSNGLRKDYGLRVRLPALSLDTTVSKVLAVFMGEVTNPERKSA
;
A
#
# COMPACT_ATOMS: atom_id res chain seq x y z
N MET A 1 -5.20 15.69 13.10
CA MET A 1 -4.50 14.80 12.15
C MET A 1 -4.54 13.41 12.75
N PRO A 2 -4.88 12.37 11.98
CA PRO A 2 -4.76 10.99 12.45
C PRO A 2 -3.32 10.73 12.88
N ASP A 3 -3.15 9.91 13.92
CA ASP A 3 -1.81 9.57 14.39
C ASP A 3 -1.13 8.61 13.41
N ALA A 4 0.21 8.55 13.46
CA ALA A 4 0.98 7.75 12.50
C ALA A 4 0.69 6.24 12.63
N GLN A 5 0.38 5.76 13.83
CA GLN A 5 0.11 4.35 14.09
C GLN A 5 -1.28 3.96 13.57
N GLU A 6 -2.27 4.84 13.69
CA GLU A 6 -3.60 4.72 13.11
C GLU A 6 -3.53 4.65 11.59
N LEU A 7 -2.77 5.55 10.96
CA LEU A 7 -2.57 5.57 9.51
C LEU A 7 -1.88 4.30 9.02
N GLU A 8 -0.80 3.87 9.69
CA GLU A 8 -0.10 2.64 9.33
C GLU A 8 -1.04 1.43 9.42
N SER A 9 -1.76 1.29 10.53
CA SER A 9 -2.73 0.22 10.76
C SER A 9 -3.84 0.23 9.70
N TYR A 10 -4.33 1.42 9.34
CA TYR A 10 -5.32 1.58 8.28
C TYR A 10 -4.77 1.11 6.93
N ILE A 11 -3.57 1.56 6.55
CA ILE A 11 -2.94 1.20 5.27
C ILE A 11 -2.72 -0.30 5.18
N ARG A 12 -2.17 -0.91 6.24
CA ARG A 12 -1.90 -2.36 6.30
C ARG A 12 -3.18 -3.16 6.11
N ARG A 13 -4.22 -2.85 6.89
CA ARG A 13 -5.53 -3.50 6.78
C ARG A 13 -6.16 -3.32 5.39
N LYS A 14 -6.19 -2.08 4.87
CA LYS A 14 -6.82 -1.80 3.57
C LYS A 14 -6.07 -2.43 2.41
N PHE A 15 -4.74 -2.41 2.45
CA PHE A 15 -3.94 -3.07 1.43
C PHE A 15 -4.16 -4.57 1.48
N ALA A 16 -4.14 -5.18 2.67
CA ALA A 16 -4.47 -6.59 2.89
C ALA A 16 -5.83 -6.99 2.32
N GLU A 17 -6.88 -6.22 2.61
CA GLU A 17 -8.23 -6.41 2.05
C GLU A 17 -8.23 -6.36 0.50
N ASN A 18 -7.54 -5.38 -0.08
CA ASN A 18 -7.51 -5.16 -1.52
C ASN A 18 -6.75 -6.27 -2.26
N VAL A 19 -5.69 -6.80 -1.65
CA VAL A 19 -4.90 -7.89 -2.23
C VAL A 19 -5.37 -9.28 -1.82
N GLY A 20 -6.36 -9.40 -0.93
CA GLY A 20 -6.95 -10.68 -0.56
C GLY A 20 -6.01 -11.59 0.25
N LEU A 21 -5.08 -11.01 1.00
CA LEU A 21 -4.19 -11.73 1.93
C LEU A 21 -4.36 -11.16 3.34
N THR A 22 -3.94 -11.91 4.35
CA THR A 22 -3.90 -11.39 5.73
C THR A 22 -2.69 -10.47 5.95
N GLU A 23 -2.77 -9.59 6.95
CA GLU A 23 -1.63 -8.75 7.34
C GLU A 23 -0.41 -9.58 7.76
N GLY A 24 -0.63 -10.75 8.37
CA GLY A 24 0.43 -11.67 8.75
C GLY A 24 1.21 -12.15 7.52
N GLU A 25 0.51 -12.61 6.49
CA GLU A 25 1.12 -13.10 5.25
C GLU A 25 1.86 -12.01 4.47
N LEU A 26 1.32 -10.79 4.46
CA LEU A 26 1.90 -9.68 3.72
C LEU A 26 3.15 -9.09 4.37
N PHE A 27 3.09 -8.87 5.68
CA PHE A 27 4.10 -8.07 6.39
C PHE A 27 5.08 -8.91 7.21
N SER A 28 4.76 -10.16 7.57
CA SER A 28 5.70 -11.02 8.32
C SER A 28 6.71 -11.69 7.42
N GLU A 29 6.31 -12.04 6.19
CA GLU A 29 7.19 -12.66 5.19
C GLU A 29 7.91 -11.63 4.30
N ASP A 30 7.54 -10.35 4.42
CA ASP A 30 8.02 -9.21 3.63
C ASP A 30 8.17 -9.53 2.12
N LEU A 31 7.08 -10.05 1.54
CA LEU A 31 7.06 -10.52 0.16
C LEU A 31 7.42 -9.40 -0.82
N THR A 32 8.01 -9.77 -1.96
CA THR A 32 8.08 -8.87 -3.12
C THR A 32 6.70 -8.71 -3.77
N LEU A 33 6.50 -7.63 -4.51
CA LEU A 33 5.27 -7.41 -5.28
C LEU A 33 5.01 -8.53 -6.30
N ALA A 34 6.07 -9.08 -6.92
CA ALA A 34 5.96 -10.25 -7.79
C ALA A 34 5.46 -11.50 -7.03
N ALA A 35 6.03 -11.77 -5.85
CA ALA A 35 5.63 -12.90 -5.02
C ALA A 35 4.19 -12.75 -4.51
N LEU A 36 3.79 -11.52 -4.17
CA LEU A 36 2.43 -11.16 -3.77
C LEU A 36 1.43 -11.49 -4.89
N ILE A 37 1.68 -11.05 -6.13
CA ILE A 37 0.81 -11.37 -7.28
C ILE A 37 0.63 -12.88 -7.43
N THR A 38 1.71 -13.65 -7.24
CA THR A 38 1.67 -15.12 -7.39
C THR A 38 0.89 -15.81 -6.26
N ARG A 39 0.91 -15.23 -5.05
CA ARG A 39 0.30 -15.84 -3.85
C ARG A 39 -1.15 -15.44 -3.64
N SER A 40 -1.53 -14.25 -4.08
CA SER A 40 -2.89 -13.72 -3.88
C SER A 40 -3.87 -14.34 -4.88
N GLU A 41 -4.95 -14.93 -4.37
CA GLU A 41 -6.07 -15.41 -5.22
C GLU A 41 -6.85 -14.26 -5.89
N ARG A 42 -6.66 -13.01 -5.44
CA ARG A 42 -7.28 -11.81 -6.02
C ARG A 42 -6.42 -11.11 -7.06
N MET A 43 -5.26 -11.67 -7.38
CA MET A 43 -4.32 -11.06 -8.33
C MET A 43 -3.91 -12.07 -9.38
N THR A 44 -3.96 -11.63 -10.63
CA THR A 44 -3.48 -12.40 -11.78
C THR A 44 -2.25 -11.75 -12.39
N ASN A 45 -2.11 -10.42 -12.28
CA ASN A 45 -1.02 -9.68 -12.89
C ASN A 45 -0.75 -8.34 -12.17
N SER A 46 0.20 -7.57 -12.70
CA SER A 46 0.61 -6.27 -12.17
C SER A 46 -0.46 -5.18 -12.26
N VAL A 47 -1.46 -5.32 -13.13
CA VAL A 47 -2.58 -4.36 -13.23
C VAL A 47 -3.46 -4.46 -11.99
N ASP A 48 -3.77 -5.68 -11.53
CA ASP A 48 -4.54 -5.90 -10.30
C ASP A 48 -3.83 -5.29 -9.08
N LEU A 49 -2.49 -5.40 -9.06
CA LEU A 49 -1.67 -4.77 -8.05
C LEU A 49 -1.75 -3.23 -8.10
N MET A 50 -1.69 -2.63 -9.29
CA MET A 50 -1.88 -1.19 -9.46
C MET A 50 -3.27 -0.75 -8.99
N GLU A 51 -4.31 -1.53 -9.28
CA GLU A 51 -5.66 -1.26 -8.78
C GLU A 51 -5.74 -1.32 -7.25
N ALA A 52 -5.10 -2.31 -6.62
CA ALA A 52 -5.06 -2.41 -5.17
C ALA A 52 -4.38 -1.20 -4.52
N PHE A 53 -3.29 -0.71 -5.11
CA PHE A 53 -2.65 0.55 -4.67
C PHE A 53 -3.57 1.75 -4.84
N ALA A 54 -4.26 1.85 -5.99
CA ALA A 54 -5.21 2.94 -6.25
C ALA A 54 -6.39 2.91 -5.27
N ARG A 55 -6.95 1.74 -4.97
CA ARG A 55 -8.03 1.56 -3.99
C ARG A 55 -7.58 1.96 -2.58
N THR A 56 -6.38 1.56 -2.18
CA THR A 56 -5.80 1.94 -0.87
C THR A 56 -5.61 3.46 -0.78
N SER A 57 -5.04 4.08 -1.81
CA SER A 57 -4.84 5.54 -1.90
C SER A 57 -6.16 6.31 -1.91
N ASN A 58 -7.18 5.78 -2.60
CA ASN A 58 -8.52 6.37 -2.62
C ASN A 58 -9.21 6.25 -1.26
N GLY A 59 -8.99 5.15 -0.53
CA GLY A 59 -9.45 4.99 0.85
C GLY A 59 -8.89 6.09 1.76
N LEU A 60 -7.58 6.31 1.73
CA LEU A 60 -6.92 7.40 2.47
C LEU A 60 -7.49 8.77 2.13
N ARG A 61 -7.75 9.03 0.84
CA ARG A 61 -8.38 10.29 0.41
C ARG A 61 -9.80 10.44 0.94
N LYS A 62 -10.60 9.36 0.91
CA LYS A 62 -12.01 9.38 1.31
C LYS A 62 -12.15 9.53 2.82
N ASP A 63 -11.38 8.76 3.59
CA ASP A 63 -11.57 8.61 5.03
C ASP A 63 -10.76 9.65 5.81
N TYR A 64 -9.60 10.09 5.28
CA TYR A 64 -8.70 11.03 5.96
C TYR A 64 -8.39 12.31 5.16
N GLY A 65 -8.89 12.46 3.93
CA GLY A 65 -8.58 13.61 3.08
C GLY A 65 -7.15 13.62 2.53
N LEU A 66 -6.39 12.55 2.72
CA LEU A 66 -4.97 12.47 2.38
C LEU A 66 -4.77 11.98 0.95
N ARG A 67 -4.00 12.72 0.15
CA ARG A 67 -3.65 12.35 -1.22
C ARG A 67 -2.27 11.71 -1.23
N VAL A 68 -2.19 10.47 -1.71
CA VAL A 68 -0.93 9.73 -1.86
C VAL A 68 -0.55 9.69 -3.33
N ARG A 69 0.73 9.91 -3.64
CA ARG A 69 1.29 9.70 -4.97
C ARG A 69 2.43 8.71 -4.89
N LEU A 70 2.13 7.45 -5.20
CA LEU A 70 3.16 6.44 -5.27
C LEU A 70 4.08 6.69 -6.47
N PRO A 71 5.41 6.55 -6.32
CA PRO A 71 6.34 6.53 -7.43
C PRO A 71 6.17 5.25 -8.24
N ALA A 72 6.88 5.15 -9.36
CA ALA A 72 7.04 3.87 -10.04
C ALA A 72 7.79 2.89 -9.11
N LEU A 73 7.20 1.72 -8.88
CA LEU A 73 7.76 0.67 -8.04
C LEU A 73 8.12 -0.54 -8.92
N SER A 74 9.30 -1.12 -8.71
CA SER A 74 9.67 -2.39 -9.35
C SER A 74 8.90 -3.55 -8.70
N LEU A 75 8.62 -4.62 -9.45
CA LEU A 75 8.00 -5.83 -8.91
C LEU A 75 8.88 -6.56 -7.88
N ASP A 76 10.20 -6.27 -7.85
CA ASP A 76 11.13 -6.76 -6.83
C ASP A 76 11.05 -5.96 -5.52
N THR A 77 10.26 -4.89 -5.47
CA THR A 77 10.05 -4.10 -4.25
C THR A 77 9.33 -4.93 -3.21
N THR A 78 9.75 -4.88 -1.95
CA THR A 78 9.08 -5.59 -0.85
C THR A 78 7.89 -4.80 -0.32
N VAL A 79 6.91 -5.49 0.24
CA VAL A 79 5.69 -4.89 0.81
C VAL A 79 6.02 -3.88 1.92
N SER A 80 7.03 -4.14 2.76
CA SER A 80 7.49 -3.21 3.80
C SER A 80 7.97 -1.87 3.21
N LYS A 81 8.69 -1.91 2.09
CA LYS A 81 9.15 -0.69 1.39
C LYS A 81 7.97 0.07 0.80
N VAL A 82 6.96 -0.62 0.27
CA VAL A 82 5.76 0.04 -0.22
C VAL A 82 4.99 0.72 0.91
N LEU A 83 4.85 0.06 2.06
CA LEU A 83 4.26 0.67 3.25
C LEU A 83 5.04 1.92 3.70
N ALA A 84 6.37 1.86 3.70
CA ALA A 84 7.20 3.01 4.03
C ALA A 84 6.97 4.19 3.08
N VAL A 85 6.75 3.93 1.78
CA VAL A 85 6.40 4.98 0.80
C VAL A 85 5.02 5.58 1.12
N PHE A 86 4.00 4.74 1.37
CA PHE A 86 2.69 5.23 1.78
C PHE A 86 2.80 6.12 3.04
N MET A 87 3.52 5.65 4.05
CA MET A 87 3.74 6.37 5.30
C MET A 87 4.46 7.70 5.06
N GLY A 88 5.47 7.74 4.21
CA GLY A 88 6.17 8.97 3.82
C GLY A 88 5.23 9.99 3.17
N GLU A 89 4.33 9.55 2.31
CA GLU A 89 3.36 10.43 1.63
C GLU A 89 2.30 10.98 2.58
N VAL A 90 1.80 10.17 3.52
CA VAL A 90 0.73 10.60 4.45
C VAL A 90 1.23 11.38 5.66
N THR A 91 2.46 11.13 6.10
CA THR A 91 3.09 11.86 7.23
C THR A 91 3.79 13.13 6.78
N ASN A 92 4.17 13.24 5.50
CA ASN A 92 4.76 14.44 4.92
C ASN A 92 4.03 14.90 3.64
N PRO A 93 2.79 15.41 3.78
CA PRO A 93 1.97 15.85 2.64
C PRO A 93 2.54 17.10 1.92
N GLU A 94 3.60 17.72 2.46
CA GLU A 94 4.31 18.85 1.85
C GLU A 94 5.35 18.43 0.80
N ARG A 95 5.59 17.13 0.58
CA ARG A 95 6.27 16.63 -0.63
C ARG A 95 5.38 16.81 -1.88
N LYS A 96 5.00 18.06 -2.16
CA LYS A 96 4.50 18.49 -3.45
C LYS A 96 5.70 18.68 -4.37
N SER A 97 5.78 17.83 -5.39
CA SER A 97 6.40 18.16 -6.67
C SER A 97 7.85 18.65 -6.58
N ALA A 98 8.79 17.72 -6.49
CA ALA A 98 10.12 17.94 -7.08
C ALA A 98 10.15 17.20 -8.42
#